data_AF-A0A9D4G1J0-F1
#
_entry.id   AF-A0A9D4G1J0-F1
#
_cell.length_a   1.000
_cell.length_b   1.000
_cell.length_c   1.000
_cell.angle_alpha   90.00
_cell.angle_beta   90.00
_cell.angle_gamma   90.00
#
_symmetry.space_group_name_H-M   'P 1'
#
loop_
_entity.id
_entity.type
_entity.pdbx_description
1 polymer ?
#
loop_
_entity_poly.entity_id
_entity_poly.type
_entity_poly.pdbx_seq_one_letter_code
_entity_poly.pdbx_strand_id
1 'polypeptide(L)'
;MRDCANKCFPTKRKRRHLKPFWTNELTELHALMSSSRAAWCSVGRPRGAQHMEYRDYKAAKAHFRRAMRRCGEQFMTELYHNSNMTLYMTV
;
A
#
# COMPACT_ATOMS: atom_id res chain seq x y z
N MET A 1 -17.46 12.90 31.21
CA MET A 1 -16.01 13.01 30.91
C MET A 1 -15.54 11.89 29.96
N ARG A 2 -15.98 11.86 28.69
CA ARG A 2 -15.45 10.92 27.67
C ARG A 2 -15.13 11.58 26.32
N ASP A 3 -15.51 12.85 26.10
CA ASP A 3 -15.32 13.54 24.82
C ASP A 3 -13.88 13.91 24.48
N CYS A 4 -13.06 14.27 25.47
CA CYS A 4 -11.70 14.75 25.23
C CYS A 4 -10.78 13.61 24.72
N ALA A 5 -10.93 12.41 25.29
CA ALA A 5 -10.11 11.25 24.92
C ALA A 5 -10.41 10.76 23.48
N ASN A 6 -11.67 10.78 23.07
CA ASN A 6 -12.07 10.36 21.72
C ASN A 6 -11.61 11.32 20.61
N LYS A 7 -11.34 12.59 20.94
CA LYS A 7 -10.77 13.57 20.00
C LYS A 7 -9.24 13.47 19.87
N CYS A 8 -8.55 13.02 20.92
CA CYS A 8 -7.08 13.00 20.95
C CYS A 8 -6.46 11.68 20.44
N PHE A 9 -7.18 10.56 20.50
CA PHE A 9 -6.63 9.26 20.11
C PHE A 9 -7.15 8.82 18.74
N PRO A 10 -6.29 8.54 17.76
CA PRO A 10 -6.71 7.99 16.47
C PRO A 10 -7.49 6.69 16.68
N THR A 11 -8.79 6.72 16.38
CA THR A 11 -9.72 5.60 16.58
C THR A 11 -9.37 4.38 15.72
N LYS A 12 -8.65 4.59 14.62
CA LYS A 12 -8.12 3.51 13.78
C LYS A 12 -6.76 3.08 14.31
N ARG A 13 -6.70 1.87 14.89
CA ARG A 13 -5.46 1.22 15.29
C ARG A 13 -4.57 1.02 14.07
N LYS A 14 -3.55 1.86 13.92
CA LYS A 14 -2.54 1.72 12.86
C LYS A 14 -1.90 0.34 12.97
N ARG A 15 -1.90 -0.43 11.88
CA ARG A 15 -1.22 -1.73 11.82
C ARG A 15 0.28 -1.47 11.82
N ARG A 16 0.93 -1.63 12.98
CA ARG A 16 2.37 -1.30 13.19
C ARG A 16 3.32 -1.99 12.19
N HIS A 17 2.95 -3.14 11.65
CA HIS A 17 3.74 -3.90 10.68
C HIS A 17 3.55 -3.43 9.23
N LEU A 18 2.55 -2.60 8.95
CA LEU A 18 2.30 -2.05 7.61
C LEU A 18 2.89 -0.66 7.50
N LYS A 19 3.19 -0.27 6.25
CA LYS A 19 3.59 1.10 5.97
C LYS A 19 2.44 2.05 6.31
N PRO A 20 2.72 3.29 6.76
CA PRO A 20 1.68 4.26 7.10
C PRO A 20 0.70 4.56 5.96
N PHE A 21 1.17 4.47 4.71
CA PHE A 21 0.40 4.70 3.48
C PHE A 21 -0.27 3.43 2.93
N TRP A 22 -0.36 2.36 3.72
CA TRP A 22 -0.97 1.11 3.27
C TRP A 22 -2.48 1.25 3.16
N THR A 23 -3.00 1.21 1.93
CA THR A 23 -4.42 1.37 1.62
C THR A 23 -5.13 0.03 1.43
N ASN A 24 -6.47 0.05 1.36
CA ASN A 24 -7.25 -1.14 1.00
C ASN A 24 -6.92 -1.62 -0.42
N GLU A 25 -6.73 -0.69 -1.36
CA GLU A 25 -6.25 -0.99 -2.72
C GLU A 25 -4.93 -1.78 -2.69
N LEU A 26 -3.96 -1.38 -1.86
CA LEU A 26 -2.70 -2.13 -1.72
C LEU A 26 -2.90 -3.52 -1.13
N THR A 27 -3.90 -3.69 -0.26
CA THR A 27 -4.26 -5.00 0.30
C THR A 27 -4.82 -5.92 -0.78
N GLU A 28 -5.73 -5.43 -1.61
CA GLU A 28 -6.33 -6.17 -2.73
C GLU A 28 -5.28 -6.54 -3.78
N LEU A 29 -4.44 -5.58 -4.18
CA LEU A 29 -3.36 -5.82 -5.13
C LEU A 29 -2.31 -6.79 -4.60
N HIS A 30 -2.00 -6.73 -3.30
CA HIS A 30 -1.10 -7.68 -2.66
C HIS A 30 -1.69 -9.10 -2.64
N ALA A 31 -2.99 -9.22 -2.35
CA ALA A 31 -3.70 -10.50 -2.39
C ALA A 31 -3.68 -11.09 -3.81
N LEU A 32 -4.00 -10.29 -4.82
CA LEU A 32 -3.94 -10.69 -6.23
C LEU A 32 -2.53 -11.12 -6.66
N MET A 33 -1.50 -10.33 -6.32
CA MET A 33 -0.11 -10.72 -6.62
C MET A 33 0.26 -12.04 -5.94
N SER A 34 -0.22 -12.27 -4.72
CA SER A 34 0.06 -13.49 -3.96
C SER A 34 -0.64 -14.71 -4.56
N SER A 35 -1.90 -14.58 -4.97
CA SER A 35 -2.64 -15.66 -5.64
C SER A 35 -2.02 -16.00 -7.00
N SER A 36 -1.69 -15.00 -7.83
CA SER A 36 -1.01 -15.24 -9.12
C SER A 36 0.36 -15.88 -8.92
N ARG A 37 1.10 -15.52 -7.85
CA ARG A 37 2.36 -16.19 -7.51
C ARG A 37 2.13 -17.66 -7.15
N ALA A 38 1.09 -17.97 -6.38
CA ALA A 38 0.76 -19.34 -6.02
C ALA A 38 0.42 -20.18 -7.26
N ALA A 39 -0.40 -19.64 -8.17
CA ALA A 39 -0.73 -20.27 -9.45
C ALA A 39 0.52 -20.50 -10.32
N TRP A 40 1.40 -19.50 -10.43
CA TRP A 40 2.67 -19.65 -11.15
C TRP A 40 3.59 -20.71 -10.51
N CYS A 41 3.59 -20.81 -9.17
CA CYS A 41 4.33 -21.85 -8.46
C CYS A 41 3.75 -23.25 -8.69
N SER A 42 2.43 -23.41 -8.73
CA SER A 42 1.80 -24.73 -8.90
C SER A 42 2.07 -25.34 -10.27
N VAL A 43 2.32 -24.53 -11.29
CA VAL A 43 2.68 -25.00 -12.65
C VAL A 43 4.21 -25.17 -12.84
N GLY A 44 5.01 -25.14 -11.77
CA GLY A 44 6.46 -25.37 -11.85
C GLY A 44 7.30 -24.12 -12.14
N ARG A 45 6.74 -22.92 -11.97
CA ARG A 45 7.41 -21.63 -12.18
C ARG A 45 8.04 -21.45 -13.58
N PRO A 46 7.32 -21.78 -14.66
CA PRO A 46 7.85 -21.68 -16.00
C PRO A 46 8.17 -20.22 -16.35
N ARG A 47 9.18 -19.98 -17.19
CA ARG A 47 9.63 -18.62 -17.55
C ARG A 47 9.27 -18.30 -18.98
N GLY A 48 8.93 -17.04 -19.23
CA GLY A 48 8.72 -16.50 -20.57
C GLY A 48 7.26 -16.13 -20.85
N ALA A 49 7.06 -15.30 -21.86
CA ALA A 49 5.76 -14.73 -22.20
C ALA A 49 4.76 -15.75 -22.79
N GLN A 50 5.23 -16.93 -23.15
CA GLN A 50 4.39 -18.03 -23.60
C GLN A 50 3.58 -18.67 -22.45
N HIS A 51 4.00 -18.49 -21.18
CA HIS A 51 3.29 -19.02 -20.03
C HIS A 51 2.39 -17.94 -19.42
N MET A 52 1.09 -18.22 -19.39
CA MET A 52 0.08 -17.26 -18.90
C MET A 52 0.30 -16.92 -17.43
N GLU A 53 0.56 -17.91 -16.59
CA GLU A 53 0.76 -17.74 -15.14
C GLU A 53 2.00 -16.89 -14.84
N TYR A 54 3.05 -17.03 -15.65
CA TYR A 54 4.23 -16.16 -15.57
C TYR A 54 3.85 -14.71 -15.88
N ARG A 55 3.13 -14.48 -16.98
CA ARG A 55 2.68 -13.14 -17.39
C ARG A 55 1.79 -12.51 -16.34
N ASP A 56 0.81 -13.24 -15.85
CA ASP A 56 -0.18 -12.76 -14.88
C ASP A 56 0.50 -12.39 -13.56
N TYR A 57 1.38 -13.26 -13.04
CA TYR A 57 2.17 -12.94 -11.86
C TYR A 57 3.02 -11.69 -12.06
N LYS A 58 3.71 -11.57 -13.21
CA LYS A 58 4.57 -10.43 -13.50
C LYS A 58 3.79 -9.14 -13.66
N ALA A 59 2.61 -9.18 -14.29
CA ALA A 59 1.70 -8.06 -14.43
C ALA A 59 1.15 -7.62 -13.07
N ALA A 60 0.64 -8.56 -12.25
CA ALA A 60 0.15 -8.28 -10.91
C ALA A 60 1.23 -7.69 -10.00
N LYS A 61 2.46 -8.25 -10.04
CA LYS A 61 3.62 -7.72 -9.31
C LYS A 61 3.99 -6.31 -9.76
N ALA A 62 3.97 -6.04 -11.06
CA ALA A 62 4.26 -4.71 -11.58
C ALA A 62 3.18 -3.70 -11.14
N HIS A 63 1.91 -4.10 -11.19
CA HIS A 63 0.79 -3.27 -10.76
C HIS A 63 0.87 -2.91 -9.28
N PHE A 64 1.04 -3.90 -8.41
CA PHE A 64 1.25 -3.68 -6.97
C PHE A 64 2.42 -2.73 -6.69
N ARG A 65 3.56 -2.90 -7.39
CA ARG A 65 4.72 -2.01 -7.20
C ARG A 65 4.47 -0.57 -7.66
N ARG A 66 3.68 -0.37 -8.72
CA ARG A 66 3.27 0.98 -9.16
C ARG A 66 2.38 1.64 -8.13
N ALA A 67 1.36 0.93 -7.64
CA ALA A 67 0.47 1.44 -6.60
C ALA A 67 1.24 1.77 -5.30
N MET A 68 2.18 0.90 -4.88
CA MET A 68 3.03 1.15 -3.70
C MET A 68 3.84 2.44 -3.80
N ARG A 69 4.41 2.74 -4.98
CA ARG A 69 5.15 3.99 -5.20
C ARG A 69 4.21 5.19 -5.15
N ARG A 70 3.09 5.13 -5.88
CA ARG A 70 2.08 6.20 -5.91
C ARG A 70 1.58 6.54 -4.50
N CYS A 71 1.18 5.55 -3.70
CA CYS A 71 0.72 5.79 -2.33
C CYS A 71 1.84 6.35 -1.43
N GLY A 72 3.08 5.90 -1.63
CA GLY A 72 4.24 6.43 -0.91
C GLY A 72 4.51 7.91 -1.25
N GLU A 73 4.47 8.26 -2.53
CA GLU A 73 4.64 9.63 -3.02
C GLU A 73 3.54 10.55 -2.47
N GLN A 74 2.27 10.14 -2.58
CA GLN A 74 1.13 10.89 -2.04
C GLN A 74 1.29 11.16 -0.54
N PHE A 75 1.62 10.13 0.23
CA PHE A 75 1.83 10.26 1.66
C PHE A 75 2.98 11.22 2.00
N MET A 76 4.09 11.16 1.26
CA MET A 76 5.19 12.09 1.47
C MET A 76 4.77 13.54 1.14
N THR A 77 4.08 13.76 0.01
CA THR A 77 3.55 15.08 -0.35
C THR A 77 2.61 15.64 0.71
N GLU A 78 1.69 14.83 1.23
CA GLU A 78 0.78 15.21 2.32
C GLU A 78 1.55 15.57 3.60
N LEU A 79 2.58 14.80 3.97
CA LEU A 79 3.43 15.12 5.11
C LEU A 79 4.14 16.46 4.95
N TYR A 80 4.73 16.72 3.79
CA TYR A 80 5.43 17.98 3.52
C TYR A 80 4.47 19.19 3.51
N HIS A 81 3.27 19.02 2.96
CA HIS A 81 2.26 20.08 2.96
C HIS A 81 1.81 20.40 4.39
N ASN A 82 1.52 19.37 5.19
CA ASN A 82 1.10 19.53 6.58
C ASN A 82 2.20 20.13 7.46
N SER A 83 3.48 19.74 7.25
CA SER A 83 4.61 20.31 7.99
C SER A 83 4.83 21.80 7.67
N ASN A 84 4.61 22.20 6.42
CA ASN A 84 4.72 23.61 6.02
C ASN A 84 3.56 24.43 6.59
N MET A 85 2.32 23.91 6.60
CA MET A 85 1.17 24.62 7.20
C MET A 85 1.31 24.87 8.71
N THR A 86 1.95 23.96 9.46
CA THR A 86 2.18 24.15 10.90
C THR A 86 3.18 25.28 11.20
N LEU A 87 4.09 25.62 10.28
CA LEU A 87 5.04 26.72 10.48
C LEU A 87 4.39 28.10 10.33
N TYR A 88 3.31 28.22 9.56
CA TYR A 88 2.59 29.47 9.30
C TYR A 88 1.45 29.76 10.29
N MET A 89 1.15 28.83 11.21
CA MET A 89 0.10 28.98 12.23
C MET A 89 0.67 29.22 13.64
N THR A 90 1.99 29.33 13.78
CA THR A 90 2.70 29.63 15.04
C THR A 90 3.42 30.99 15.00
N VAL A 91 2.77 32.00 14.43
CA VAL A 91 3.19 33.41 14.52
C VAL A 91 1.99 34.26 14.91
#